data_AF-A0A5N6RJW0-F1
#
_entry.id   AF-A0A5N6RJW0-F1
#
_cell.length_a   1.000
_cell.length_b   1.000
_cell.length_c   1.000
_cell.angle_alpha   90.00
_cell.angle_beta   90.00
_cell.angle_gamma   90.00
#
_symmetry.space_group_name_H-M   'P 1'
#
loop_
_entity.id
_entity.type
_entity.pdbx_description
1 polymer ?
#
loop_
_entity_poly.entity_id
_entity_poly.type
_entity_poly.pdbx_seq_one_letter_code
_entity_poly.pdbx_strand_id
1 'polypeptide(L)'
;MSDRSSTASGHGHQETRVCFCGLPCPLRTSSSKDNPGRRYVGCPKFKDGTETHCKFFDWIDDPVNDRICAMLSELKTKNKLLEDQLRHKDVVESRLYFLLIAICGLCLALCSMLMYVIFGVPQGIDRRRLFF
;
A
#
# COMPACT_ATOMS: atom_id res chain seq x y z
N MET A 1 -47.10 -47.70 -4.24
CA MET A 1 -45.74 -48.26 -4.09
C MET A 1 -44.94 -47.73 -5.27
N SER A 2 -44.01 -46.78 -5.14
CA SER A 2 -43.28 -46.31 -3.97
C SER A 2 -42.76 -44.90 -4.25
N ASP A 3 -42.91 -44.01 -3.28
CA ASP A 3 -42.33 -42.68 -3.25
C ASP A 3 -40.79 -42.72 -3.31
N ARG A 4 -40.17 -41.74 -3.97
CA ARG A 4 -38.77 -41.41 -3.69
C ARG A 4 -38.53 -39.91 -3.71
N SER A 5 -38.96 -39.27 -2.63
CA SER A 5 -38.42 -38.01 -2.16
C SER A 5 -36.89 -38.10 -2.06
N SER A 6 -36.17 -37.11 -2.58
CA SER A 6 -34.75 -36.92 -2.26
C SER A 6 -34.56 -35.49 -1.79
N THR A 7 -34.65 -35.34 -0.47
CA THR A 7 -34.35 -34.13 0.26
C THR A 7 -32.83 -33.93 0.31
N ALA A 8 -32.41 -32.72 -0.06
CA ALA A 8 -31.18 -31.98 0.25
C ALA A 8 -29.97 -32.72 0.86
N SER A 9 -28.79 -32.43 0.31
CA SER A 9 -27.66 -31.95 1.11
C SER A 9 -26.62 -31.28 0.22
N GLY A 10 -26.58 -29.95 0.28
CA GLY A 10 -25.51 -29.15 -0.29
C GLY A 10 -24.19 -29.48 0.40
N HIS A 11 -23.27 -30.09 -0.32
CA HIS A 11 -21.86 -30.13 0.05
C HIS A 11 -21.10 -29.55 -1.13
N GLY A 12 -20.62 -28.32 -0.93
CA GLY A 12 -19.78 -27.61 -1.89
C GLY A 12 -18.64 -28.51 -2.35
N HIS A 13 -18.38 -28.44 -3.65
CA HIS A 13 -17.36 -29.14 -4.40
C HIS A 13 -16.01 -29.15 -3.65
N GLN A 14 -15.74 -30.21 -2.89
CA GLN A 14 -14.44 -30.40 -2.24
C GLN A 14 -13.66 -31.34 -3.14
N GLU A 15 -12.98 -30.75 -4.13
CA GLU A 15 -12.04 -31.47 -4.98
C GLU A 15 -11.10 -32.30 -4.09
N THR A 16 -11.15 -33.62 -4.27
CA THR A 16 -10.29 -34.53 -3.55
C THR A 16 -8.85 -34.32 -4.06
N ARG A 17 -8.03 -33.59 -3.30
CA ARG A 17 -6.61 -33.37 -3.64
C ARG A 17 -5.86 -34.70 -3.56
N VAL A 18 -5.03 -34.98 -4.56
CA VAL A 18 -4.25 -36.22 -4.66
C VAL A 18 -2.77 -35.90 -4.44
N CYS A 19 -2.07 -36.69 -3.63
CA CYS A 19 -0.63 -36.49 -3.39
C CYS A 19 0.24 -37.06 -4.51
N PHE A 20 1.55 -36.85 -4.42
CA PHE A 20 2.55 -37.44 -5.32
C PHE A 20 2.56 -38.98 -5.35
N CYS A 21 1.97 -39.66 -4.35
CA CYS A 21 1.79 -41.11 -4.36
C CYS A 21 0.55 -41.58 -5.14
N GLY A 22 -0.24 -40.66 -5.72
CA GLY A 22 -1.52 -40.99 -6.36
C GLY A 22 -2.64 -41.28 -5.36
N LEU A 23 -2.44 -41.02 -4.06
CA LEU A 23 -3.43 -41.29 -3.02
C LEU A 23 -4.28 -40.04 -2.72
N PRO A 24 -5.61 -40.21 -2.53
CA PRO A 24 -6.48 -39.17 -1.99
C PRO A 24 -5.97 -38.64 -0.65
N CYS A 25 -5.90 -37.31 -0.50
CA CYS A 25 -5.46 -36.67 0.73
C CYS A 25 -6.66 -36.28 1.58
N PRO A 26 -6.78 -36.81 2.81
CA PRO A 26 -7.89 -36.44 3.69
C PRO A 26 -7.74 -34.99 4.15
N LEU A 27 -8.87 -34.31 4.24
CA LEU A 27 -8.99 -33.01 4.89
C LEU A 27 -8.81 -33.17 6.40
N ARG A 28 -7.96 -32.33 6.99
CA ARG A 28 -7.67 -32.27 8.42
C ARG A 28 -7.78 -30.84 8.91
N THR A 29 -8.05 -30.67 10.21
CA THR A 29 -8.02 -29.38 10.89
C THR A 29 -6.79 -29.34 11.78
N SER A 30 -6.01 -28.27 11.69
CA SER A 30 -4.83 -28.07 12.51
C SER A 30 -5.23 -27.76 13.95
N SER A 31 -4.62 -28.48 14.88
CA SER A 31 -4.71 -28.25 16.32
C SER A 31 -3.41 -27.67 16.88
N SER A 32 -2.50 -27.19 16.02
CA SER A 32 -1.25 -26.57 16.47
C SER A 32 -1.51 -25.20 17.10
N LYS A 33 -0.61 -24.77 18.00
CA LYS A 33 -0.70 -23.45 18.64
C LYS A 33 -0.61 -22.30 17.64
N ASP A 34 0.18 -22.48 16.58
CA ASP A 34 0.42 -21.43 15.57
C ASP A 34 -0.71 -21.33 14.54
N ASN A 35 -1.44 -22.42 14.30
CA ASN A 35 -2.49 -22.49 13.28
C ASN A 35 -3.75 -23.21 13.80
N PRO A 36 -4.37 -22.78 14.91
CA PRO A 36 -5.54 -23.46 15.47
C PRO A 36 -6.74 -23.31 14.53
N GLY A 37 -7.45 -24.41 14.26
CA GLY A 37 -8.67 -24.41 13.47
C GLY A 37 -8.48 -24.29 11.95
N ARG A 38 -7.27 -24.01 11.45
CA ARG A 38 -7.00 -23.90 10.00
C ARG A 38 -7.02 -25.28 9.34
N ARG A 39 -7.68 -25.39 8.19
CA ARG A 39 -7.86 -26.66 7.47
C ARG A 39 -6.72 -26.92 6.51
N TYR A 40 -6.28 -28.16 6.37
CA TYR A 40 -5.22 -28.59 5.46
C TYR A 40 -5.51 -29.97 4.88
N VAL A 41 -4.84 -30.29 3.78
CA VAL A 41 -4.75 -31.65 3.23
C VAL A 41 -3.29 -32.10 3.24
N GLY A 42 -3.06 -33.38 3.48
CA GLY A 42 -1.70 -33.93 3.48
C GLY A 42 -1.70 -35.41 3.13
N CYS A 43 -0.56 -35.91 2.67
CA CYS A 43 -0.44 -37.32 2.31
C CYS A 43 -0.76 -38.21 3.52
N PRO A 44 -1.61 -39.25 3.36
CA PRO A 44 -1.89 -40.19 4.45
C PRO A 44 -0.62 -40.91 4.92
N LYS A 45 0.37 -41.08 4.03
CA LYS A 45 1.65 -41.73 4.30
C LYS A 45 2.73 -40.83 4.93
N PHE A 46 2.35 -39.65 5.42
CA PHE A 46 3.31 -38.67 5.95
C PHE A 46 4.13 -39.20 7.14
N LYS A 47 3.58 -40.12 7.95
CA LYS A 47 4.22 -40.65 9.17
C LYS A 47 4.69 -42.10 9.04
N ASP A 48 4.74 -42.67 7.85
CA ASP A 48 4.96 -44.12 7.66
C ASP A 48 6.37 -44.62 8.01
N GLY A 49 7.26 -43.75 8.51
CA GLY A 49 8.56 -44.15 9.06
C GLY A 49 9.54 -44.75 8.04
N THR A 50 9.20 -44.77 6.77
CA THR A 50 10.08 -45.20 5.67
C THR A 50 11.01 -44.05 5.25
N GLU A 51 12.21 -44.37 4.75
CA GLU A 51 13.19 -43.37 4.28
C GLU A 51 12.62 -42.42 3.21
N THR A 52 11.53 -42.81 2.52
CA THR A 52 10.84 -42.01 1.50
C THR A 52 9.38 -41.73 1.88
N HIS A 53 9.13 -40.85 2.86
CA HIS A 53 7.77 -40.39 3.16
C HIS A 53 7.35 -39.26 2.19
N CYS A 54 6.10 -39.30 1.72
CA CYS A 54 5.56 -38.27 0.84
C CYS A 54 5.21 -37.01 1.64
N LYS A 55 5.87 -35.89 1.30
CA LYS A 55 5.73 -34.60 1.98
C LYS A 55 4.64 -33.69 1.40
N PHE A 56 3.71 -34.24 0.62
CA PHE A 56 2.59 -33.46 0.10
C PHE A 56 1.75 -32.89 1.26
N PHE A 57 1.56 -31.57 1.23
CA PHE A 57 0.81 -30.78 2.20
C PHE A 57 0.29 -29.53 1.49
N ASP A 58 -0.97 -29.16 1.71
CA ASP A 58 -1.57 -27.93 1.19
C ASP A 58 -2.57 -27.35 2.18
N TRP A 59 -2.63 -26.02 2.29
CA TRP A 59 -3.61 -25.34 3.13
C TRP A 59 -4.94 -25.21 2.39
N ILE A 60 -6.04 -25.41 3.10
CA ILE A 60 -7.38 -25.15 2.59
C ILE A 60 -7.82 -23.82 3.21
N ASP A 61 -7.63 -22.75 2.44
CA ASP A 61 -8.20 -21.46 2.78
C ASP A 61 -9.66 -21.43 2.31
N ASP A 62 -10.54 -20.92 3.18
CA ASP A 62 -11.94 -20.73 2.80
C ASP A 62 -12.02 -19.69 1.68
N PRO A 63 -12.95 -19.84 0.72
CA PRO A 63 -13.13 -18.86 -0.33
C PRO A 63 -13.41 -17.50 0.31
N VAL A 64 -12.55 -16.53 0.00
CA VAL A 64 -12.74 -15.16 0.47
C VAL A 64 -14.06 -14.67 -0.09
N ASN A 65 -14.98 -14.27 0.79
CA ASN A 65 -16.29 -13.78 0.39
C ASN A 65 -16.14 -12.63 -0.62
N ASP A 66 -16.86 -12.68 -1.74
CA ASP A 66 -16.85 -11.65 -2.78
C ASP A 66 -17.09 -10.24 -2.22
N ARG A 67 -17.90 -10.12 -1.16
CA ARG A 67 -18.12 -8.84 -0.45
C ARG A 67 -16.85 -8.30 0.20
N ILE A 68 -16.01 -9.17 0.77
CA ILE A 68 -14.74 -8.80 1.38
C ILE A 68 -13.76 -8.37 0.28
N CYS A 69 -13.69 -9.11 -0.83
CA CYS A 69 -12.88 -8.76 -1.99
C CYS A 69 -13.27 -7.38 -2.56
N ALA A 70 -14.57 -7.14 -2.74
CA ALA A 70 -15.10 -5.86 -3.21
C ALA A 70 -14.70 -4.72 -2.26
N MET A 71 -14.92 -4.89 -0.95
CA MET A 71 -14.55 -3.88 0.05
C MET A 71 -13.05 -3.59 0.06
N LEU A 72 -12.21 -4.63 -0.05
CA LEU A 72 -10.76 -4.48 -0.11
C LEU A 72 -10.32 -3.71 -1.37
N SER A 73 -10.93 -4.00 -2.52
CA SER A 73 -10.65 -3.30 -3.77
C SER A 73 -11.02 -1.82 -3.70
N GLU A 74 -12.15 -1.50 -3.08
CA GLU A 74 -12.61 -0.13 -2.89
C GLU A 74 -11.68 0.63 -1.94
N LEU A 75 -11.33 0.03 -0.81
CA LEU A 75 -10.42 0.62 0.16
C LEU A 75 -9.04 0.90 -0.46
N LYS A 76 -8.51 -0.05 -1.25
CA LYS A 76 -7.24 0.11 -1.96
C LYS A 76 -7.30 1.28 -2.95
N THR A 77 -8.41 1.41 -3.68
CA THR A 77 -8.62 2.53 -4.63
C THR A 77 -8.67 3.87 -3.91
N LYS A 78 -9.38 3.96 -2.78
CA LYS A 78 -9.45 5.17 -1.95
C LYS A 78 -8.10 5.54 -1.36
N ASN A 79 -7.34 4.58 -0.85
CA ASN A 79 -5.99 4.84 -0.33
C ASN A 79 -5.08 5.43 -1.40
N LYS A 80 -5.08 4.85 -2.62
CA LYS A 80 -4.28 5.38 -3.73
C LYS A 80 -4.69 6.81 -4.10
N LEU A 81 -6.00 7.09 -4.13
CA LEU A 81 -6.50 8.44 -4.39
C LEU A 81 -6.05 9.43 -3.32
N LEU A 82 -6.13 9.06 -2.04
CA LEU A 82 -5.69 9.90 -0.93
C LEU A 82 -4.18 10.16 -0.99
N GLU A 83 -3.39 9.14 -1.28
CA GLU A 83 -1.94 9.28 -1.49
C GLU A 83 -1.61 10.24 -2.63
N ASP A 84 -2.30 10.10 -3.77
CA ASP A 84 -2.12 11.00 -4.93
C ASP A 84 -2.53 12.44 -4.60
N GLN A 85 -3.62 12.63 -3.84
CA GLN A 85 -4.05 13.95 -3.38
C GLN A 85 -3.04 14.61 -2.44
N LEU A 86 -2.45 13.85 -1.52
CA LEU A 86 -1.40 14.35 -0.62
C LEU A 86 -0.17 14.78 -1.42
N ARG A 87 0.33 13.94 -2.32
CA ARG A 87 1.47 14.32 -3.19
C ARG A 87 1.19 15.57 -4.00
N HIS A 88 -0.03 15.72 -4.53
CA HIS A 88 -0.40 16.92 -5.26
C HIS A 88 -0.40 18.17 -4.36
N LYS A 89 -0.94 18.08 -3.14
CA LYS A 89 -0.91 19.17 -2.16
C LYS A 89 0.53 19.57 -1.81
N ASP A 90 1.41 18.61 -1.55
CA ASP A 90 2.81 18.86 -1.21
C ASP A 90 3.54 19.60 -2.36
N VAL A 91 3.28 19.22 -3.61
CA VAL A 91 3.86 19.89 -4.78
C VAL A 91 3.34 21.32 -4.92
N VAL A 92 2.03 21.54 -4.75
CA VAL A 92 1.44 22.88 -4.83
C VAL A 92 1.96 23.77 -3.70
N GLU A 93 2.03 23.24 -2.48
CA GLU A 93 2.53 23.94 -1.31
C GLU A 93 4.01 24.32 -1.48
N SER A 94 4.85 23.38 -1.91
CA SER A 94 6.25 23.63 -2.21
C SER A 94 6.45 24.71 -3.29
N ARG A 95 5.66 24.66 -4.37
CA ARG A 95 5.67 25.68 -5.43
C ARG A 95 5.25 27.04 -4.91
N LEU A 96 4.23 27.11 -4.07
CA LEU A 96 3.75 28.35 -3.47
C LEU A 96 4.83 28.98 -2.58
N TYR A 97 5.45 28.19 -1.69
CA TYR A 97 6.55 28.68 -0.84
C TYR A 97 7.73 29.18 -1.66
N PHE A 98 8.11 28.46 -2.72
CA PHE A 98 9.18 28.89 -3.61
C PHE A 98 8.89 30.24 -4.27
N LEU A 99 7.68 30.43 -4.81
CA LEU A 99 7.25 31.69 -5.40
C LEU A 99 7.21 32.82 -4.37
N LEU A 100 6.71 32.54 -3.16
CA LEU A 100 6.67 33.52 -2.07
C LEU A 100 8.08 34.00 -1.68
N ILE A 101 9.02 33.07 -1.52
CA ILE A 101 10.42 33.38 -1.19
C ILE A 101 11.06 34.21 -2.31
N ALA A 102 10.85 33.83 -3.58
CA ALA A 102 11.38 34.56 -4.73
C ALA A 102 10.84 36.00 -4.81
N ILE A 103 9.52 36.18 -4.64
CA ILE A 103 8.89 37.51 -4.62
C ILE A 103 9.42 38.33 -3.45
N CYS A 104 9.52 37.75 -2.25
CA CYS A 104 10.05 38.44 -1.08
C CYS A 104 11.50 38.91 -1.31
N GLY A 105 12.36 38.04 -1.84
CA GLY A 105 13.74 38.38 -2.19
C GLY A 105 13.84 39.50 -3.22
N LEU A 106 13.02 39.47 -4.26
CA LEU A 106 12.94 40.54 -5.26
C LEU A 106 12.51 41.86 -4.64
N CYS A 107 11.45 41.86 -3.81
CA CYS A 107 10.99 43.06 -3.11
C CYS A 107 12.08 43.65 -2.22
N LEU A 108 12.80 42.83 -1.45
CA LEU A 108 13.89 43.29 -0.59
C LEU A 108 15.03 43.92 -1.40
N ALA A 109 15.39 43.33 -2.54
CA ALA A 109 16.41 43.87 -3.43
C ALA A 109 16.00 45.20 -4.08
N LEU A 110 14.74 45.32 -4.52
CA LEU A 110 14.22 46.57 -5.05
C LEU A 110 14.18 47.67 -3.99
N CYS A 111 13.72 47.35 -2.78
CA CYS A 111 13.71 48.27 -1.66
C CYS A 111 15.12 48.74 -1.29
N SER A 112 16.11 47.83 -1.21
CA SER A 112 17.49 48.21 -0.89
C SER A 112 18.12 49.09 -1.97
N MET A 113 17.87 48.80 -3.25
CA MET A 113 18.32 49.63 -4.37
C MET A 113 17.70 51.03 -4.32
N LEU A 114 16.39 51.13 -4.05
CA LEU A 114 15.72 52.43 -3.88
C LEU A 114 16.32 53.22 -2.72
N MET A 115 16.55 52.58 -1.57
CA MET A 115 17.21 53.21 -0.43
C MET A 115 18.62 53.70 -0.79
N TYR A 116 19.40 52.89 -1.52
CA TYR A 116 20.72 53.28 -2.00
C TYR A 116 20.68 54.49 -2.95
N VAL A 117 19.70 54.56 -3.85
CA VAL A 117 19.56 55.69 -4.78
C VAL A 117 19.14 56.97 -4.07
N ILE A 118 18.21 56.88 -3.11
CA ILE A 118 17.68 58.03 -2.37
C ILE A 118 18.72 58.59 -1.39
N PHE A 119 19.41 57.71 -0.66
CA PHE A 119 20.29 58.11 0.45
C PHE A 119 21.79 57.98 0.14
N GLY A 120 22.16 57.20 -0.88
CA GLY A 120 23.54 56.83 -1.19
C GLY A 120 24.17 57.59 -2.35
N VAL A 121 23.46 58.55 -2.98
CA VAL A 121 24.10 59.52 -3.87
C VAL A 121 24.67 60.64 -3.00
N PRO A 122 26.00 60.73 -2.78
CA PRO A 122 26.56 61.91 -2.12
C PRO A 122 26.24 63.14 -2.98
N GLN A 123 25.39 64.03 -2.45
CA GLN A 123 25.24 65.39 -2.98
C GLN A 123 26.64 65.98 -3.08
N GLY A 124 27.04 66.34 -4.31
CA GLY A 124 28.43 66.40 -4.74
C GLY A 124 29.40 67.08 -3.78
N ILE A 125 30.61 66.53 -3.74
CA ILE A 125 31.83 67.24 -3.33
C ILE A 125 31.80 68.61 -4.00
N ASP A 126 31.66 69.67 -3.19
CA ASP A 126 31.70 71.04 -3.68
C ASP A 126 33.10 71.35 -4.22
N ARG A 127 33.24 71.30 -5.55
CA ARG A 127 34.49 71.60 -6.25
C ARG A 127 34.90 73.08 -6.17
N ARG A 128 34.12 73.94 -5.48
CA ARG A 128 34.45 75.36 -5.27
C ARG A 128 35.31 75.64 -4.03
N ARG A 129 35.94 74.62 -3.43
CA ARG A 129 36.87 74.79 -2.29
C ARG A 129 38.31 74.35 -2.56
N LEU A 130 38.70 74.23 -3.83
CA LEU A 130 40.05 73.80 -4.23
C LEU A 130 40.90 74.86 -4.95
N PHE A 131 40.44 76.10 -5.08
CA PHE A 131 41.30 77.20 -5.53
C PHE A 131 40.96 78.51 -4.80
N PHE A 132 42.00 79.02 -4.13
CA PHE A 132 42.19 80.30 -3.42
C PHE A 132 41.58 80.45 -2.04
#